data_AF-A0A0H3D5N2-F1
#
_entry.id   AF-A0A0H3D5N2-F1
#
_cell.length_a   1.000
_cell.length_b   1.000
_cell.length_c   1.000
_cell.angle_alpha   90.00
_cell.angle_beta   90.00
_cell.angle_gamma   90.00
#
_symmetry.space_group_name_H-M   'P 1'
#
loop_
_entity.id
_entity.type
_entity.pdbx_description
1 polymer ?
#
loop_
_entity_poly.entity_id
_entity_poly.type
_entity_poly.pdbx_seq_one_letter_code
_entity_poly.pdbx_strand_id
1 'polypeptide(L)' 'MSEQENHDVALHAQLRLFCRLMLGSADAADCVIRQIHRRALDDHDEHPSERARLFRIAADLCGVRR' A
#
# COMPACT_ATOMS: atom_id res chain seq x y z
N MET A 1 0.23 -23.50 4.57
CA MET A 1 0.01 -22.06 4.30
C MET A 1 -0.10 -21.92 2.80
N SER A 2 -1.18 -21.30 2.32
CA SER A 2 -1.51 -21.23 0.89
C SER A 2 -0.63 -20.19 0.18
N GLU A 3 -0.35 -20.38 -1.11
CA GLU A 3 0.49 -19.48 -1.91
C GLU A 3 -0.04 -18.03 -1.92
N GLN A 4 -1.36 -17.86 -1.81
CA GLN A 4 -2.03 -16.57 -1.70
C GLN A 4 -1.62 -15.79 -0.45
N GLU A 5 -1.57 -16.45 0.71
CA GLU A 5 -1.24 -15.82 1.99
C GLU A 5 0.21 -15.32 2.01
N ASN A 6 1.11 -16.07 1.35
CA ASN A 6 2.51 -15.67 1.18
C ASN A 6 2.65 -14.47 0.22
N HIS A 7 1.81 -14.41 -0.82
CA HIS A 7 1.75 -13.27 -1.73
C HIS A 7 1.32 -11.99 -1.01
N ASP A 8 0.31 -12.07 -0.16
CA ASP A 8 -0.21 -10.93 0.61
C ASP A 8 0.82 -10.39 1.61
N VAL A 9 1.54 -11.29 2.29
CA VAL A 9 2.65 -10.91 3.19
C VAL A 9 3.78 -10.22 2.43
N ALA A 10 4.18 -10.75 1.28
CA ALA A 10 5.22 -10.15 0.45
C ALA A 10 4.80 -8.78 -0.09
N LEU A 11 3.55 -8.66 -0.54
CA LEU A 11 2.97 -7.40 -1.03
C LEU A 11 2.93 -6.35 0.09
N HIS A 12 2.51 -6.73 1.29
CA HIS A 12 2.50 -5.85 2.45
C HIS A 12 3.90 -5.33 2.80
N ALA A 13 4.91 -6.21 2.78
CA ALA A 13 6.29 -5.82 3.03
C ALA A 13 6.82 -4.83 1.99
N GLN A 14 6.52 -5.05 0.70
CA GLN A 14 6.88 -4.14 -0.39
C GLN A 14 6.21 -2.77 -0.24
N LEU A 15 4.92 -2.75 0.12
CA LEU A 15 4.15 -1.52 0.33
C LEU A 15 4.73 -0.71 1.50
N ARG A 16 5.10 -1.38 2.59
CA ARG A 16 5.73 -0.76 3.76
C ARG A 16 7.09 -0.18 3.44
N LEU A 17 7.92 -0.91 2.67
CA LEU A 17 9.22 -0.42 2.21
C LEU A 17 9.06 0.83 1.33
N PHE A 18 8.13 0.81 0.38
CA PHE A 18 7.84 1.97 -0.47
C PHE A 18 7.49 3.21 0.36
N CYS A 19 6.54 3.09 1.29
CA CYS A 19 6.13 4.21 2.14
C CYS A 19 7.29 4.74 2.99
N ARG A 20 8.15 3.85 3.51
CA ARG A 20 9.35 4.25 4.27
C ARG A 20 10.33 5.04 3.42
N LEU A 21 10.57 4.62 2.19
CA LEU A 21 11.47 5.31 1.27
C LEU A 21 10.92 6.69 0.88
N MET A 22 9.61 6.80 0.68
CA MET A 22 8.98 8.08 0.30
C MET A 22 8.87 9.08 1.46
N LEU A 23 8.59 8.60 2.67
CA LEU A 23 8.33 9.46 3.83
C LEU A 23 9.58 9.68 4.70
N GLY A 24 10.63 8.88 4.50
CA GLY A 24 11.86 8.93 5.31
C GLY A 24 11.66 8.50 6.77
N SER A 25 10.50 7.92 7.13
CA SER A 25 10.16 7.55 8.50
C SER A 25 9.37 6.25 8.56
N ALA A 26 9.80 5.34 9.44
CA ALA A 26 9.11 4.09 9.72
C ALA A 26 7.72 4.32 10.35
N ASP A 27 7.62 5.27 11.28
CA ASP A 27 6.37 5.58 11.96
C ASP A 27 5.36 6.22 11.02
N ALA A 28 5.82 7.14 10.16
CA ALA A 28 4.98 7.75 9.14
C ALA A 28 4.48 6.70 8.13
N ALA A 29 5.35 5.78 7.72
CA ALA A 29 4.97 4.67 6.84
C ALA A 29 3.91 3.77 7.48
N ASP A 30 4.06 3.39 8.75
CA ASP A 30 3.09 2.55 9.45
C ASP A 30 1.72 3.23 9.60
N CYS A 31 1.71 4.55 9.82
CA CYS A 31 0.48 5.35 9.79
C CYS A 31 -0.18 5.36 8.41
N VAL A 32 0.59 5.54 7.33
CA VAL A 32 0.08 5.54 5.96
C VAL A 32 -0.41 4.16 5.52
N ILE A 33 0.25 3.08 5.93
CA ILE A 33 -0.19 1.70 5.65
C ILE A 33 -1.63 1.45 6.13
N ARG A 34 -1.98 1.91 7.34
CA ARG A 34 -3.35 1.80 7.84
C ARG A 34 -4.35 2.59 6.99
N GLN A 35 -3.94 3.77 6.50
CA GLN A 35 -4.77 4.59 5.61
C GLN A 35 -4.94 3.95 4.23
N ILE A 36 -3.90 3.32 3.68
CA ILE A 36 -3.98 2.62 2.40
C ILE A 36 -5.01 1.49 2.48
N HIS A 37 -4.94 0.64 3.52
CA HIS A 37 -5.90 -0.44 3.71
C HIS A 37 -7.33 0.06 3.88
N ARG A 38 -7.52 1.13 4.66
CA ARG A 38 -8.84 1.74 4.82
C ARG A 38 -9.38 2.29 3.50
N ARG A 39 -8.58 3.04 2.76
CA ARG A 39 -8.99 3.57 1.45
C ARG A 39 -9.20 2.47 0.42
N ALA A 40 -8.42 1.40 0.47
CA ALA A 40 -8.64 0.26 -0.40
C ALA A 40 -10.07 -0.29 -0.17
N LEU A 41 -10.49 -0.51 1.08
CA LEU A 41 -11.86 -0.99 1.36
C LEU A 41 -12.96 -0.09 0.77
N ASP A 42 -12.75 1.22 0.73
CA ASP A 42 -13.69 2.21 0.18
C ASP A 42 -13.54 2.41 -1.35
N ASP A 43 -12.44 1.97 -1.94
CA ASP A 43 -12.09 2.14 -3.36
C ASP A 43 -12.69 0.99 -4.17
N HIS A 44 -13.87 1.24 -4.72
CA HIS A 44 -14.61 0.35 -5.62
C HIS A 44 -14.17 0.45 -7.09
N ASP A 45 -13.13 1.21 -7.41
CA ASP A 45 -12.61 1.25 -8.78
C ASP A 45 -12.13 -0.15 -9.22
N GLU A 46 -12.58 -0.60 -10.40
CA GLU A 46 -12.10 -1.81 -11.07
C GLU A 46 -10.62 -1.67 -11.46
N HIS A 47 -9.73 -1.84 -10.49
CA HIS A 47 -8.31 -1.96 -10.75
C HIS A 47 -8.00 -3.37 -11.23
N PRO A 48 -7.16 -3.53 -12.28
CA PRO A 48 -6.83 -4.84 -12.83
C PRO A 48 -6.03 -5.73 -11.85
N SER A 49 -5.45 -5.17 -10.77
CA SER A 49 -4.84 -5.94 -9.69
C SER A 49 -4.86 -5.21 -8.36
N GLU A 50 -4.94 -5.97 -7.26
CA GLU A 50 -4.85 -5.46 -5.89
C GLU A 50 -3.53 -4.71 -5.66
N ARG A 51 -2.42 -5.25 -6.17
CA ARG A 51 -1.11 -4.58 -6.12
C ARG A 51 -1.17 -3.18 -6.75
N ALA A 52 -1.69 -3.05 -7.97
CA ALA A 52 -1.78 -1.75 -8.63
C ALA A 52 -2.65 -0.77 -7.83
N ARG A 53 -3.78 -1.23 -7.27
CA ARG A 53 -4.66 -0.43 -6.42
C ARG A 53 -3.94 0.11 -5.18
N LEU A 54 -3.28 -0.78 -4.42
CA LEU A 54 -2.58 -0.40 -3.19
C LEU A 54 -1.44 0.59 -3.46
N PHE A 55 -0.64 0.37 -4.51
CA PHE A 55 0.47 1.27 -4.84
C PHE A 55 -0.01 2.62 -5.41
N ARG A 56 -1.16 2.68 -6.09
CA ARG A 56 -1.79 3.94 -6.49
C ARG A 56 -2.14 4.79 -5.25
N ILE A 57 -2.88 4.20 -4.32
CA ILE A 57 -3.29 4.86 -3.08
C ILE A 57 -2.05 5.29 -2.26
N ALA A 58 -1.03 4.43 -2.20
CA ALA A 58 0.23 4.73 -1.52
C ALA A 58 0.95 5.94 -2.15
N ALA A 59 0.99 6.03 -3.48
CA ALA A 59 1.61 7.14 -4.18
C ALA A 59 0.88 8.47 -3.92
N ASP A 60 -0.45 8.43 -3.86
CA ASP A 60 -1.26 9.62 -3.54
C ASP A 60 -1.04 10.06 -2.08
N LEU A 61 -1.05 9.12 -1.12
CA LEU A 61 -0.85 9.41 0.30
C LEU A 61 0.58 9.86 0.63
N CYS A 62 1.58 9.35 -0.08
CA CYS A 62 2.96 9.77 0.09
C CYS A 62 3.30 11.06 -0.70
N GLY A 63 2.34 11.64 -1.44
CA GLY A 63 2.54 12.88 -2.19
C GLY A 63 3.44 12.75 -3.42
N VAL A 64 3.59 11.54 -3.97
CA VAL A 64 4.43 11.25 -5.16
C VAL A 64 3.75 11.72 -6.44
N ARG A 65 2.42 11.65 -6.48
CA ARG A 65 1.60 12.19 -7.57
C ARG A 65 1.15 13.60 -7.16
N ARG A 66 1.84 14.61 -7.69
CA ARG A 66 1.37 16.00 -7.75
C ARG A 66 1.14 16.38 -9.19
#